data_AF-A0A7S2KQS7-F1
#
_entry.id   AF-A0A7S2KQS7-F1
#
_cell.length_a   1.000
_cell.length_b   1.000
_cell.length_c   1.000
_cell.angle_alpha   90.00
_cell.angle_beta   90.00
_cell.angle_gamma   90.00
#
_symmetry.space_group_name_H-M   'P 1'
#
loop_
_entity.id
_entity.type
_entity.pdbx_description
1 polymer ?
#
loop_
_entity_poly.entity_id
_entity_poly.type
_entity_poly.pdbx_seq_one_letter_code
_entity_poly.pdbx_strand_id
1 'polypeptide(L)'
;GHYTGETSDFARTELREKLKSVIEAQKQKLKRTCTQVGQGPSESDINMIAQMYSHYKGDIDEIAKRWGITAALIKKKPPKDARDFAVRLLEGQYTADLPQERQGQMQQILAADIVRCSSVLRRTVTRVCTGEPDPEDVAKYAI
;
A
#
# COMPACT_ATOMS: atom_id res chain seq x y z
N GLY A 1 6.44 3.43 -41.12
CA GLY A 1 6.78 4.51 -40.19
C GLY A 1 8.09 4.16 -39.52
N HIS A 2 9.11 5.00 -39.69
CA HIS A 2 10.40 4.84 -39.02
C HIS A 2 10.25 5.32 -37.58
N TYR A 3 10.15 4.38 -36.63
CA TYR A 3 10.25 4.72 -35.21
C TYR A 3 11.74 4.87 -34.89
N THR A 4 12.16 6.13 -34.74
CA THR A 4 13.51 6.54 -34.37
C THR A 4 13.85 6.00 -32.97
N GLY A 5 14.49 4.83 -32.92
CA GLY A 5 14.95 4.21 -31.67
C GLY A 5 15.95 5.09 -30.91
N GLU A 6 16.74 5.88 -31.62
CA GLU A 6 17.78 6.75 -31.05
C GLU A 6 17.22 7.90 -30.20
N THR A 7 16.10 8.52 -30.59
CA THR A 7 15.47 9.58 -29.79
C THR A 7 14.77 9.04 -28.54
N SER A 8 14.22 7.82 -28.59
CA SER A 8 13.64 7.14 -27.43
C SER A 8 14.70 6.81 -26.38
N ASP A 9 15.84 6.27 -26.81
CA ASP A 9 16.90 5.90 -25.87
C ASP A 9 17.62 7.11 -25.29
N PHE A 10 17.81 8.18 -26.09
CA PHE A 10 18.32 9.45 -25.59
C PHE A 10 17.36 10.11 -24.58
N ALA A 11 16.05 10.06 -24.81
CA ALA A 11 15.06 10.55 -23.86
C ALA A 11 15.04 9.75 -22.54
N ARG A 12 15.28 8.43 -22.61
CA ARG A 12 15.38 7.57 -21.42
C ARG A 12 16.64 7.85 -20.62
N THR A 13 17.78 8.07 -21.27
CA THR A 13 19.03 8.40 -20.58
C THR A 13 18.92 9.77 -19.92
N GLU A 14 18.38 10.77 -20.62
CA GLU A 14 18.15 12.10 -20.07
C GLU A 14 17.21 12.07 -18.85
N LEU A 15 16.11 11.31 -18.93
CA LEU A 15 15.20 11.14 -17.79
C LEU A 15 15.89 10.48 -16.59
N ARG A 16 16.70 9.44 -16.83
CA ARG A 16 17.45 8.77 -15.77
C ARG A 16 18.47 9.70 -15.11
N GLU A 17 19.15 10.54 -15.88
CA GLU A 17 20.10 11.51 -15.32
C GLU A 17 19.40 12.57 -14.47
N LYS A 18 18.26 13.10 -14.92
CA LYS A 18 17.45 14.04 -14.14
C LYS A 18 16.92 13.42 -12.85
N LEU A 19 16.42 12.18 -12.90
CA LEU A 19 15.95 11.48 -11.70
C LEU A 19 17.12 11.21 -10.74
N LYS A 20 18.29 10.82 -11.26
CA LYS A 20 19.49 10.59 -10.46
C LYS A 20 19.94 11.86 -9.75
N SER A 21 19.97 13.01 -10.44
CA SER A 21 20.38 14.27 -9.83
C SER A 21 19.40 14.73 -8.74
N VAL A 22 18.09 14.56 -8.98
CA VAL A 22 17.05 14.87 -7.97
C VAL A 22 17.18 13.96 -6.76
N ILE A 23 17.39 12.66 -6.94
CA ILE A 23 17.58 11.72 -5.84
C ILE A 23 18.81 12.07 -5.00
N GLU A 24 19.94 12.38 -5.64
CA GLU A 24 21.17 12.76 -4.92
C GLU A 24 21.02 14.10 -4.17
N ALA A 25 20.35 15.09 -4.75
CA ALA A 25 20.06 16.35 -4.07
C ALA A 25 19.13 16.16 -2.86
N GLN A 26 18.08 15.33 -2.99
CA GLN A 26 17.17 15.03 -1.88
C GLN A 26 17.84 14.20 -0.79
N LYS A 27 18.72 13.26 -1.16
CA LYS A 27 19.50 12.45 -0.22
C LYS A 27 20.36 13.30 0.72
N GLN A 28 20.92 14.40 0.24
CA GLN A 28 21.69 15.34 1.08
C GLN A 28 20.80 16.14 2.05
N LYS A 29 19.53 16.36 1.71
CA LYS A 29 18.54 17.05 2.56
C LYS A 29 17.97 16.16 3.67
N LEU A 30 18.00 14.84 3.48
CA LEU A 30 17.51 13.88 4.47
C LEU A 30 18.46 13.82 5.68
N LYS A 31 17.90 14.05 6.88
CA LYS A 31 18.65 13.87 8.13
C LYS A 31 18.97 12.38 8.31
N ARG A 32 20.25 12.08 8.59
CA ARG A 32 20.67 10.73 8.98
C ARG A 32 19.95 10.36 10.27
N THR A 33 19.03 9.41 10.18
CA THR A 33 18.31 8.86 11.32
C THR A 33 18.85 7.46 11.55
N CYS A 34 19.03 7.06 12.80
CA CYS A 34 19.31 5.66 13.13
C CYS A 34 18.05 4.87 12.77
N THR A 35 18.05 4.23 11.60
CA THR A 35 16.94 3.39 11.19
C THR A 35 16.93 2.18 12.09
N GLN A 36 15.87 2.02 12.88
CA GLN A 36 15.67 0.77 13.60
C GLN A 36 15.50 -0.33 12.55
N VAL A 37 16.47 -1.24 12.50
CA VAL A 37 16.35 -2.44 11.69
C VAL A 37 15.19 -3.22 12.30
N GLY A 38 14.19 -3.59 11.49
CA GLY A 38 13.11 -4.45 11.94
C GLY A 38 13.72 -5.73 12.48
N GLN A 39 13.79 -5.86 13.80
CA GLN A 39 13.93 -7.16 14.43
C GLN A 39 12.66 -7.89 14.04
N GLY A 40 12.81 -9.08 13.45
CA GLY A 40 11.67 -9.86 12.96
C GLY A 40 10.61 -10.11 14.04
N PRO A 41 9.61 -10.96 13.76
CA PRO A 41 8.54 -11.23 14.72
C PRO A 41 9.09 -11.56 16.11
N SER A 42 8.55 -10.89 17.14
CA SER A 42 9.05 -11.05 18.50
C SER A 42 8.78 -12.48 19.01
N GLU A 43 9.66 -13.02 19.86
CA GLU A 43 9.46 -14.38 20.39
C GLU A 43 8.16 -14.51 21.20
N SER A 44 7.73 -13.42 21.84
CA SER A 44 6.44 -13.36 22.54
C SER A 44 5.28 -13.58 21.58
N ASP A 45 5.28 -12.90 20.44
CA ASP A 45 4.22 -13.03 19.43
C ASP A 45 4.18 -14.44 18.82
N ILE A 46 5.36 -14.99 18.55
CA ILE A 46 5.51 -16.36 18.04
C ILE A 46 4.91 -17.37 19.03
N ASN A 47 5.22 -17.22 20.32
CA ASN A 47 4.72 -18.11 21.36
C ASN A 47 3.20 -17.98 21.55
N MET A 48 2.66 -16.77 21.51
CA MET A 48 1.22 -16.52 21.61
C MET A 48 0.45 -17.21 20.47
N ILE A 49 0.94 -17.06 19.24
CA ILE A 49 0.30 -17.67 18.06
C ILE A 49 0.47 -19.19 18.08
N ALA A 50 1.62 -19.72 18.52
CA ALA A 50 1.85 -21.15 18.65
C ALA A 50 0.94 -21.80 19.72
N GLN A 51 0.68 -21.10 20.83
CA GLN A 51 -0.28 -21.55 21.85
C GLN A 51 -1.70 -21.58 21.29
N MET A 52 -2.09 -20.57 20.50
CA MET A 52 -3.39 -20.55 19.83
C MET A 52 -3.53 -21.70 18.84
N TYR A 53 -2.51 -21.98 18.03
CA TYR A 53 -2.51 -23.13 17.13
C TYR A 53 -2.72 -24.46 17.88
N SER A 54 -2.05 -24.62 19.01
CA SER A 54 -2.18 -25.79 19.89
C SER A 54 -3.56 -25.87 20.55
N HIS A 55 -4.14 -24.73 20.93
CA HIS A 55 -5.48 -24.64 21.53
C HIS A 55 -6.57 -25.14 20.58
N TYR A 56 -6.47 -24.81 19.29
CA TYR A 56 -7.36 -25.33 18.24
C TYR A 56 -6.96 -26.73 17.75
N LYS A 57 -6.01 -27.41 18.41
CA LYS A 57 -5.49 -28.74 18.02
C LYS A 57 -5.04 -28.82 16.55
N GLY A 58 -4.61 -27.70 15.96
CA GLY A 58 -4.27 -27.63 14.55
C GLY A 58 -5.45 -27.75 13.58
N ASP A 59 -6.68 -27.46 14.01
CA ASP A 59 -7.83 -27.38 13.11
C ASP A 59 -7.72 -26.14 12.20
N ILE A 60 -7.18 -26.37 11.01
CA ILE A 60 -6.88 -25.34 10.02
C ILE A 60 -8.15 -24.60 9.59
N ASP A 61 -9.30 -25.27 9.53
CA ASP A 61 -10.52 -24.67 9.01
C ASP A 61 -11.19 -23.74 10.05
N GLU A 62 -11.07 -24.05 11.35
CA GLU A 62 -11.48 -23.12 12.42
C GLU A 62 -10.54 -21.92 12.55
N ILE A 63 -9.23 -22.15 12.52
CA ILE A 63 -8.21 -21.09 12.60
C ILE A 63 -8.37 -20.12 11.42
N ALA A 64 -8.56 -20.66 10.21
CA ALA A 64 -8.76 -19.88 9.00
C ALA A 64 -10.00 -18.97 9.09
N LYS A 65 -11.14 -19.50 9.54
CA LYS A 65 -12.37 -18.72 9.70
C LYS A 65 -12.22 -17.60 10.71
N ARG A 66 -11.56 -17.86 11.83
CA ARG A 66 -11.50 -16.91 12.94
C ARG A 66 -10.49 -15.79 12.70
N TRP A 67 -9.42 -16.06 11.95
CA TRP A 67 -8.33 -15.10 11.72
C TRP A 67 -8.35 -14.54 10.29
N GLY A 68 -9.33 -14.92 9.47
CA GLY A 68 -9.43 -14.49 8.08
C GLY A 68 -8.27 -15.00 7.21
N ILE A 69 -7.65 -16.11 7.60
CA ILE A 69 -6.52 -16.72 6.89
C ILE A 69 -7.08 -17.63 5.79
N THR A 70 -6.41 -17.69 4.64
CA THR A 70 -6.87 -18.57 3.56
C THR A 70 -6.48 -20.02 3.87
N ALA A 71 -7.44 -20.85 4.29
CA ALA A 71 -7.22 -22.26 4.60
C ALA A 71 -6.52 -23.03 3.46
N ALA A 72 -6.82 -22.67 2.21
CA ALA A 72 -6.17 -23.26 1.03
C ALA A 72 -4.66 -23.01 0.98
N LEU A 73 -4.18 -21.85 1.46
CA LEU A 73 -2.74 -21.54 1.52
C LEU A 73 -2.03 -22.38 2.60
N ILE A 74 -2.68 -22.59 3.75
CA ILE A 74 -2.17 -23.47 4.80
C ILE A 74 -2.14 -24.93 4.31
N LYS A 75 -3.19 -25.40 3.63
CA LYS A 75 -3.24 -26.75 3.05
C LYS A 75 -2.18 -26.95 1.95
N LYS A 76 -1.87 -25.91 1.16
CA LYS A 76 -0.83 -25.94 0.11
C LYS A 76 0.59 -25.92 0.69
N LYS A 77 0.81 -25.21 1.80
CA LYS A 77 2.09 -25.11 2.51
C LYS A 77 1.89 -25.42 3.99
N PRO A 78 1.71 -26.70 4.36
CA PRO A 78 1.46 -27.07 5.74
C PRO A 78 2.65 -26.64 6.64
N PRO A 79 2.36 -26.08 7.82
CA PRO A 79 3.39 -25.84 8.82
C PRO A 79 3.86 -27.17 9.41
N LYS A 80 5.15 -27.26 9.77
CA LYS A 80 5.70 -28.46 10.42
C LYS A 80 5.28 -28.54 11.89
N ASP A 81 5.31 -27.40 12.57
CA ASP A 81 5.02 -27.24 13.99
C ASP A 81 4.23 -25.96 14.26
N ALA A 82 3.66 -25.84 15.45
CA ALA A 82 2.95 -24.63 15.89
C ALA A 82 3.82 -23.36 15.79
N ARG A 83 5.14 -23.49 16.03
CA ARG A 83 6.10 -22.39 15.88
C ARG A 83 6.34 -22.02 14.41
N ASP A 84 6.43 -23.01 13.53
CA ASP A 84 6.58 -22.79 12.07
C ASP A 84 5.32 -22.15 11.48
N PHE A 85 4.13 -22.51 11.98
CA PHE A 85 2.88 -21.82 11.66
C PHE A 85 2.94 -20.33 12.05
N ALA A 86 3.34 -20.04 13.29
CA ALA A 86 3.39 -18.68 13.80
C ALA A 86 4.37 -17.78 13.01
N VAL A 87 5.56 -18.30 12.70
CA VAL A 87 6.56 -17.58 11.89
C VAL A 87 6.03 -17.29 10.49
N ARG A 88 5.54 -18.32 9.78
CA ARG A 88 5.02 -18.14 8.42
C ARG A 88 3.78 -17.25 8.34
N LEU A 89 2.98 -17.24 9.39
CA LEU A 89 1.83 -16.34 9.50
C LEU A 89 2.28 -14.88 9.64
N LEU A 90 3.22 -14.61 10.54
CA LEU A 90 3.76 -13.26 10.77
C LEU A 90 4.60 -12.75 9.59
N GLU A 91 5.21 -13.64 8.83
CA GLU A 91 5.85 -13.35 7.54
C GLU A 91 4.85 -13.09 6.40
N GLY A 92 3.55 -13.30 6.64
CA GLY A 92 2.51 -13.08 5.63
C GLY A 92 2.41 -14.17 4.56
N GLN A 93 2.98 -15.36 4.78
CA GLN A 93 2.89 -16.45 3.79
C GLN A 93 1.50 -17.09 3.69
N TYR A 94 0.65 -16.87 4.71
CA TYR A 94 -0.73 -17.38 4.75
C TYR A 94 -1.78 -16.29 4.53
N THR A 95 -1.37 -15.03 4.42
CA THR A 95 -2.21 -13.97 3.88
C THR A 95 -2.23 -14.09 2.37
N ALA A 96 -3.42 -14.29 1.79
CA ALA A 96 -3.57 -14.02 0.38
C ALA A 96 -3.41 -12.51 0.18
N ASP A 97 -2.42 -12.08 -0.59
CA ASP A 97 -2.48 -10.78 -1.25
C ASP A 97 -3.85 -10.73 -1.89
N LEU A 98 -4.69 -9.83 -1.39
CA LEU A 98 -6.09 -9.79 -1.75
C LEU A 98 -6.15 -9.60 -3.26
N PRO A 99 -6.54 -10.65 -4.01
CA PRO A 99 -6.40 -10.62 -5.43
C PRO A 99 -7.36 -9.59 -6.00
N GLN A 100 -7.11 -9.19 -7.24
CA GLN A 100 -7.81 -8.15 -7.99
C GLN A 100 -9.35 -8.19 -7.92
N GLU A 101 -9.98 -9.27 -7.44
CA GLU A 101 -11.42 -9.39 -7.20
C GLU A 101 -11.96 -8.34 -6.21
N ARG A 102 -11.28 -8.07 -5.09
CA ARG A 102 -11.71 -7.00 -4.18
C ARG A 102 -11.41 -5.61 -4.73
N GLN A 103 -10.35 -5.47 -5.51
CA GLN A 103 -10.09 -4.24 -6.25
C GLN A 103 -11.18 -4.00 -7.31
N GLY A 104 -11.63 -5.04 -8.01
CA GLY A 104 -12.72 -4.99 -8.98
C GLY A 104 -14.05 -4.65 -8.31
N GLN A 105 -14.38 -5.27 -7.18
CA GLN A 105 -15.56 -4.90 -6.39
C GLN A 105 -15.48 -3.46 -5.90
N MET A 106 -14.32 -3.00 -5.43
CA MET A 106 -14.12 -1.61 -5.01
C MET A 106 -14.26 -0.63 -6.19
N GLN A 107 -13.69 -0.97 -7.35
CA GLN A 107 -13.83 -0.18 -8.57
C GLN A 107 -15.29 -0.10 -9.03
N GLN A 108 -16.03 -1.21 -8.94
CA GLN A 108 -17.47 -1.24 -9.27
C GLN A 108 -18.28 -0.36 -8.31
N ILE A 109 -18.02 -0.44 -7.00
CA ILE A 109 -18.69 0.40 -6.00
C ILE A 109 -18.39 1.88 -6.24
N LEU A 110 -17.12 2.23 -6.44
CA LEU A 110 -16.70 3.61 -6.71
C LEU A 110 -17.28 4.13 -8.01
N ALA A 111 -17.34 3.32 -9.07
CA ALA A 111 -17.98 3.70 -10.32
C ALA A 111 -19.47 3.98 -10.13
N ALA A 112 -20.18 3.11 -9.40
CA ALA A 112 -21.60 3.31 -9.08
C ALA A 112 -21.84 4.57 -8.24
N ASP A 113 -21.00 4.82 -7.24
CA ASP A 113 -21.08 5.99 -6.37
C ASP A 113 -20.76 7.29 -7.12
N ILE A 114 -19.76 7.29 -8.01
CA ILE A 114 -19.45 8.45 -8.87
C ILE A 114 -20.62 8.75 -9.81
N VAL A 115 -21.23 7.74 -10.44
CA VAL A 115 -22.41 7.93 -11.30
C VAL A 115 -23.58 8.47 -10.49
N ARG A 116 -23.83 7.92 -9.29
CA ARG A 116 -24.89 8.41 -8.39
C ARG A 116 -24.65 9.86 -8.00
N CYS A 117 -23.47 10.21 -7.52
CA CYS A 117 -23.15 11.55 -7.06
C CYS A 117 -23.07 12.57 -8.20
N SER A 118 -22.50 12.20 -9.35
CA SER A 118 -22.43 13.09 -10.52
C SER A 118 -23.80 13.51 -11.06
N SER A 119 -24.83 12.66 -10.90
CA SER A 119 -26.21 13.00 -11.28
C SER A 119 -26.86 14.07 -10.38
N VAL A 120 -26.41 14.20 -9.13
CA VAL A 120 -26.94 15.15 -8.14
C VAL A 120 -26.13 16.45 -8.12
N LEU A 121 -24.86 16.38 -8.53
CA LEU A 121 -23.97 17.53 -8.57
C LEU A 121 -24.35 18.49 -9.70
N ARG A 122 -24.69 19.73 -9.34
CA ARG A 122 -24.90 20.80 -10.30
C ARG A 122 -23.56 21.30 -10.82
N ARG A 123 -23.50 21.56 -12.13
CA ARG A 123 -22.34 22.19 -12.76
C ARG A 123 -22.15 23.58 -12.14
N THR A 124 -21.08 23.76 -11.39
CA THR A 124 -20.68 25.05 -10.84
C THR A 124 -19.49 25.59 -11.63
N VAL A 125 -19.44 26.91 -11.78
CA VAL A 125 -18.25 27.58 -12.31
C VAL A 125 -17.21 27.54 -11.20
N THR A 126 -16.19 26.70 -11.33
CA THR A 126 -15.08 26.65 -10.39
C THR A 126 -14.20 27.89 -10.59
N ARG A 127 -13.96 28.64 -9.51
CA ARG A 127 -13.03 29.75 -9.50
C ARG A 127 -11.61 29.19 -9.71
N VAL A 128 -10.86 29.73 -10.67
CA VAL A 128 -9.45 29.37 -10.88
C VAL A 128 -8.68 29.91 -9.68
N CYS A 129 -8.11 29.03 -8.87
CA CYS A 129 -7.22 29.44 -7.80
C CYS A 129 -5.87 29.78 -8.44
N THR A 130 -5.61 31.07 -8.64
CA THR A 130 -4.36 31.56 -9.27
C THR A 130 -3.14 31.44 -8.36
N GLY A 131 -3.31 30.99 -7.11
CA GLY A 131 -2.24 30.84 -6.12
C GLY A 131 -1.78 32.15 -5.48
N GLU A 132 -2.26 33.29 -5.98
CA GLU A 132 -2.05 34.60 -5.38
C GLU A 132 -3.22 34.92 -4.44
N PRO A 133 -2.95 35.31 -3.18
CA PRO A 133 -4.01 35.69 -2.24
C PRO A 133 -4.72 36.95 -2.74
N ASP A 134 -6.05 36.94 -2.68
CA ASP A 134 -6.89 38.08 -3.05
C ASP A 134 -6.50 39.29 -2.17
N PRO A 135 -6.14 40.46 -2.74
CA PRO A 135 -5.67 41.60 -1.96
C PRO A 135 -6.65 42.06 -0.88
N GLU A 136 -7.96 41.82 -1.06
CA GLU A 136 -8.98 42.08 -0.03
C GLU A 136 -8.84 41.17 1.19
N ASP A 137 -8.44 39.91 0.99
CA ASP A 137 -8.20 38.98 2.08
C ASP A 137 -6.86 39.25 2.77
N VAL A 138 -5.85 39.76 2.07
CA VAL A 138 -4.58 40.23 2.67
C VAL A 138 -4.79 41.49 3.52
N ALA A 139 -5.62 42.42 3.05
CA ALA A 139 -5.90 43.68 3.75
C ALA A 139 -6.59 43.49 5.10
N LYS A 140 -7.40 42.43 5.27
CA LYS A 140 -8.03 42.10 6.56
C LYS A 140 -7.03 41.71 7.66
N TYR A 141 -5.82 41.30 7.27
CA TYR A 141 -4.76 40.88 8.19
C TYR A 141 -3.61 41.89 8.29
N ALA A 142 -3.70 43.04 7.63
CA ALA A 142 -2.78 44.15 7.81
C ALA A 142 -3.22 44.99 9.02
N ILE A 143 -2.57 44.75 10.17
CA ILE A 143 -2.65 45.59 11.38
C ILE A 143 -1.72 46.78 11.21
#